data_AF-A0A7C2ZND4-F1
#
_entry.id   AF-A0A7C2ZND4-F1
#
_cell.length_a   1.000
_cell.length_b   1.000
_cell.length_c   1.000
_cell.angle_alpha   90.00
_cell.angle_beta   90.00
_cell.angle_gamma   90.00
#
_symmetry.space_group_name_H-M   'P 1'
#
loop_
_entity.id
_entity.type
_entity.pdbx_description
1 polymer ?
#
loop_
_entity_poly.entity_id
_entity_poly.type
_entity_poly.pdbx_seq_one_letter_code
_entity_poly.pdbx_strand_id
1 'polypeptide(L)'
;LHAGHKIVLYKEIPTEGKLTTVAKITNIYDKVKHALMVVEAETRDEKGERVCDNIASFIVRGAGGFGGERGPKAGNEPPEGREPDFRDELVTSKDQNVIYRLSGDVNPLHIDPEFAKLAGFERPILHGLCTYGFACRSILRKVCDNDPSRLKSFEVRFSGVVYPGDTIITEGWKVDEGKYIIRSKNQRGDVVLSNAAAEIKQ
;
A
#
# COMPACT_ATOMS: atom_id res chain seq x y z
N LEU A 1 2.28 13.07 3.44
CA LEU A 1 3.00 11.82 3.07
C LEU A 1 2.03 10.66 3.20
N HIS A 2 1.83 9.87 2.14
CA HIS A 2 1.01 8.65 2.20
C HIS A 2 1.75 7.60 3.03
N ALA A 3 1.19 7.23 4.19
CA ALA A 3 1.88 6.46 5.22
C ALA A 3 1.45 4.99 5.28
N GLY A 4 0.21 4.71 4.90
CA GLY A 4 -0.30 3.35 4.81
C GLY A 4 -1.57 3.30 3.98
N HIS A 5 -1.89 2.11 3.53
CA HIS A 5 -3.06 1.88 2.69
C HIS A 5 -3.60 0.48 2.94
N LYS A 6 -4.92 0.36 2.94
CA LYS A 6 -5.65 -0.90 2.97
C LYS A 6 -6.76 -0.86 1.95
N ILE A 7 -6.90 -1.95 1.20
CA ILE A 7 -8.09 -2.23 0.42
C ILE A 7 -8.83 -3.43 1.03
N VAL A 8 -10.16 -3.35 1.07
CA VAL A 8 -11.05 -4.49 1.35
C VAL A 8 -11.95 -4.67 0.13
N LEU A 9 -12.00 -5.87 -0.42
CA LEU A 9 -12.79 -6.22 -1.60
C LEU A 9 -14.02 -7.02 -1.16
N TYR A 10 -15.20 -6.54 -1.53
CA TYR A 10 -16.48 -7.21 -1.27
C TYR A 10 -16.93 -8.04 -2.47
N LYS A 11 -16.49 -7.65 -3.66
CA LYS A 11 -16.66 -8.37 -4.93
C LYS A 11 -15.53 -8.00 -5.88
N GLU A 12 -15.46 -8.69 -7.01
CA GLU A 12 -14.53 -8.34 -8.08
C GLU A 12 -14.79 -6.92 -8.60
N ILE A 13 -13.71 -6.19 -8.87
CA ILE A 13 -13.80 -4.86 -9.51
C ILE A 13 -14.19 -5.11 -10.98
N PRO A 14 -15.29 -4.52 -11.45
CA PRO A 14 -15.72 -4.73 -12.83
C PRO A 14 -14.70 -4.15 -13.82
N THR A 15 -14.57 -4.79 -14.98
CA THR A 15 -13.61 -4.36 -16.03
C THR A 15 -13.99 -3.03 -16.68
N GLU A 16 -15.25 -2.62 -16.55
CA GLU A 16 -15.80 -1.33 -16.96
C GLU A 16 -17.00 -0.97 -16.09
N GLY A 17 -17.38 0.31 -16.09
CA GLY A 17 -18.58 0.79 -15.40
C GLY A 17 -18.33 2.08 -14.62
N LYS A 18 -19.38 2.57 -13.98
CA LYS A 18 -19.32 3.78 -13.15
C LYS A 18 -19.38 3.41 -11.67
N LEU A 19 -18.46 3.95 -10.89
CA LEU A 19 -18.40 3.77 -9.46
C LEU A 19 -18.63 5.10 -8.74
N THR A 20 -19.35 5.06 -7.62
CA THR A 20 -19.49 6.19 -6.70
C THR A 20 -18.65 5.95 -5.47
N THR A 21 -17.79 6.88 -5.12
CA THR A 21 -16.94 6.79 -3.93
C THR A 21 -17.26 7.91 -2.95
N VAL A 22 -17.52 7.57 -1.69
CA VAL A 22 -17.75 8.53 -0.60
C VAL A 22 -16.62 8.39 0.40
N ALA A 23 -15.88 9.47 0.61
CA ALA A 23 -14.75 9.51 1.54
C ALA A 23 -15.07 10.33 2.79
N LYS A 24 -14.57 9.87 3.94
CA LYS A 24 -14.66 10.55 5.24
C LYS A 24 -13.31 10.50 5.95
N ILE A 25 -12.96 11.59 6.64
CA ILE A 25 -11.87 11.56 7.63
C ILE A 25 -12.45 10.89 8.87
N THR A 26 -11.96 9.70 9.22
CA THR A 26 -12.48 8.95 10.39
C THR A 26 -11.69 9.22 11.65
N ASN A 27 -10.39 9.49 11.52
CA ASN A 27 -9.54 9.77 12.66
C ASN A 27 -8.45 10.78 12.30
N ILE A 28 -8.02 11.54 13.31
CA ILE A 28 -6.80 12.34 13.30
C ILE A 28 -6.08 12.04 14.60
N TYR A 29 -4.90 11.42 14.52
CA TYR A 29 -4.11 11.04 15.68
C TYR A 29 -2.93 11.97 15.89
N ASP A 30 -2.64 12.27 17.14
CA ASP A 30 -1.51 13.10 17.54
C ASP A 30 -0.25 12.24 17.69
N LYS A 31 0.71 12.45 16.78
CA LYS A 31 2.05 11.83 16.84
C LYS A 31 3.09 12.80 17.41
N VAL A 32 2.66 13.74 18.25
CA VAL A 32 3.43 14.80 18.94
C VAL A 32 4.06 15.80 17.97
N LYS A 33 4.92 15.35 17.05
CA LYS A 33 5.54 16.20 16.02
C LYS A 33 4.66 16.33 14.77
N HIS A 34 3.78 15.36 14.52
CA HIS A 34 3.00 15.22 13.29
C HIS A 34 1.57 14.81 13.62
N ALA A 35 0.63 15.05 12.71
CA ALA A 35 -0.67 14.38 12.73
C ALA A 35 -0.66 13.16 11.80
N LEU A 36 -1.38 12.11 12.17
CA LEU A 36 -1.74 11.00 11.29
C LEU A 36 -3.24 11.08 11.00
N MET A 37 -3.60 11.49 9.79
CA MET A 37 -4.99 11.55 9.33
C MET A 37 -5.37 10.23 8.67
N VAL A 38 -6.52 9.67 9.02
CA VAL A 38 -7.09 8.46 8.41
C VAL A 38 -8.32 8.84 7.61
N VAL A 39 -8.32 8.41 6.35
CA VAL A 39 -9.42 8.60 5.40
C VAL A 39 -9.94 7.24 5.01
N GLU A 40 -11.24 7.02 5.21
CA GLU A 40 -11.96 5.85 4.70
C GLU A 40 -12.80 6.28 3.50
N ALA A 41 -12.71 5.52 2.42
CA ALA A 41 -13.47 5.72 1.21
C ALA A 41 -14.23 4.45 0.85
N GLU A 42 -15.56 4.53 0.88
CA GLU A 42 -16.45 3.45 0.46
C GLU A 42 -16.79 3.63 -1.02
N THR A 43 -16.61 2.58 -1.82
CA THR A 43 -16.92 2.60 -3.26
C THR A 43 -18.06 1.63 -3.58
N ARG A 44 -19.08 2.13 -4.28
CA ARG A 44 -20.26 1.38 -4.75
C ARG A 44 -20.40 1.44 -6.26
N ASP A 45 -21.02 0.42 -6.85
CA ASP A 45 -21.38 0.43 -8.27
C ASP A 45 -22.72 1.14 -8.54
N GLU A 46 -23.18 1.12 -9.79
CA GLU A 46 -24.43 1.75 -10.22
C GLU A 46 -25.69 1.11 -9.63
N LYS A 47 -25.60 -0.12 -9.12
CA LYS A 47 -26.68 -0.81 -8.41
C LYS A 47 -26.68 -0.48 -6.91
N GLY A 48 -25.70 0.29 -6.44
CA GLY A 48 -25.50 0.60 -5.03
C GLY A 48 -24.82 -0.52 -4.25
N GLU A 49 -24.31 -1.56 -4.92
CA GLU A 49 -23.59 -2.66 -4.28
C GLU A 49 -22.18 -2.21 -3.91
N ARG A 50 -21.75 -2.53 -2.68
CA ARG A 50 -20.40 -2.19 -2.19
C ARG A 50 -19.36 -3.01 -2.95
N VAL A 51 -18.41 -2.33 -3.59
CA VAL A 51 -17.33 -2.94 -4.38
C VAL A 51 -16.09 -3.11 -3.51
N CYS A 52 -15.61 -2.00 -2.96
CA CYS A 52 -14.43 -2.00 -2.11
C CYS A 52 -14.46 -0.85 -1.10
N ASP A 53 -13.68 -1.01 -0.04
CA ASP A 53 -13.27 0.09 0.82
C ASP A 53 -11.79 0.35 0.66
N ASN A 54 -11.41 1.62 0.70
CA ASN A 54 -10.03 2.04 0.84
C ASN A 54 -9.85 2.77 2.17
N ILE A 55 -8.84 2.38 2.93
CA ILE A 55 -8.44 3.06 4.17
C ILE A 55 -7.02 3.57 3.95
N ALA A 56 -6.88 4.88 3.78
CA ALA A 56 -5.60 5.53 3.56
C ALA A 56 -5.21 6.34 4.79
N SER A 57 -3.93 6.28 5.16
CA SER A 57 -3.40 7.10 6.24
C SER A 57 -2.33 8.06 5.72
N PHE A 58 -2.38 9.30 6.19
CA PHE A 58 -1.50 10.38 5.74
C PHE A 58 -0.82 11.04 6.93
N ILE A 59 0.50 11.11 6.89
CA ILE A 59 1.26 11.94 7.81
C ILE A 59 1.23 13.39 7.33
N VAL A 60 0.70 14.26 8.18
CA VAL A 60 0.73 15.72 8.02
C VAL A 60 1.86 16.26 8.90
N ARG A 61 2.96 16.64 8.26
CA ARG A 61 4.18 17.06 8.96
C ARG A 61 3.94 18.38 9.68
N GLY A 62 4.44 18.48 10.92
CA GLY A 62 4.33 19.68 11.76
C GLY A 62 2.98 19.89 12.45
N ALA A 63 1.95 19.12 12.09
CA ALA A 63 0.59 19.30 12.62
C ALA A 63 0.28 18.47 13.89
N GLY A 64 1.31 18.11 14.68
CA GLY A 64 1.12 17.40 15.95
C GLY A 64 1.03 18.36 17.15
N GLY A 65 0.92 17.80 18.36
CA GLY A 65 0.96 18.56 19.61
C GLY A 65 -0.37 19.24 19.96
N PHE A 66 -1.47 18.72 19.42
CA PHE A 66 -2.83 19.21 19.66
C PHE A 66 -3.55 18.45 20.79
N GLY A 67 -2.90 17.50 21.45
CA GLY A 67 -3.42 16.79 22.61
C GLY A 67 -4.40 15.65 22.27
N GLY A 68 -4.42 15.18 21.03
CA GLY A 68 -5.28 14.07 20.60
C GLY A 68 -4.74 12.69 20.99
N GLU A 69 -5.54 11.66 20.70
CA GLU A 69 -5.12 10.28 20.90
C GLU A 69 -3.91 9.92 20.00
N ARG A 70 -3.01 9.08 20.51
CA ARG A 70 -1.83 8.63 19.75
C ARG A 70 -2.18 7.68 18.61
N GLY A 71 -3.38 7.09 18.60
CA GLY A 71 -3.81 6.07 17.66
C GLY A 71 -3.17 4.69 17.90
N PRO A 72 -3.61 3.68 17.13
CA PRO A 72 -3.20 2.29 17.36
C PRO A 72 -1.70 2.08 17.13
N LYS A 73 -1.14 1.06 17.81
CA LYS A 73 0.19 0.55 17.51
C LYS A 73 0.17 -0.20 16.18
N ALA A 74 1.28 -0.15 15.45
CA ALA A 74 1.44 -0.95 14.23
C ALA A 74 1.48 -2.45 14.60
N GLY A 75 0.78 -3.27 13.82
CA GLY A 75 0.76 -4.74 13.96
C GLY A 75 1.42 -5.44 12.78
N ASN A 76 1.10 -6.73 12.57
CA ASN A 76 1.53 -7.52 11.40
C ASN A 76 3.05 -7.54 11.16
N GLU A 77 3.83 -7.74 12.22
CA GLU A 77 5.26 -8.03 12.07
C GLU A 77 5.45 -9.52 11.71
N PRO A 78 6.35 -9.85 10.77
CA PRO A 78 6.72 -11.22 10.48
C PRO A 78 7.13 -11.99 11.74
N PRO A 79 6.78 -13.29 11.85
CA PRO A 79 7.20 -14.12 12.97
C PRO A 79 8.73 -14.17 13.10
N GLU A 80 9.23 -13.93 14.31
CA GLU A 80 10.67 -13.91 14.58
C GLU A 80 11.30 -15.30 14.36
N GLY A 81 12.46 -15.33 13.71
CA GLY A 81 13.21 -16.58 13.46
C GLY A 81 12.56 -17.56 12.48
N ARG A 82 11.46 -17.18 11.80
CA ARG A 82 10.78 -18.03 10.83
C ARG A 82 11.04 -17.56 9.39
N GLU A 83 11.47 -18.49 8.54
CA GLU A 83 11.58 -18.25 7.09
C GLU A 83 10.20 -18.01 6.45
N PRO A 84 10.13 -17.18 5.38
CA PRO A 84 8.87 -16.93 4.69
C PRO A 84 8.37 -18.19 3.96
N ASP A 85 7.05 -18.38 3.97
CA ASP A 85 6.40 -19.47 3.24
C ASP A 85 6.45 -19.25 1.72
N PHE A 86 6.52 -17.99 1.29
CA PHE A 86 6.82 -17.66 -0.10
C PHE A 86 7.70 -16.42 -0.22
N ARG A 87 8.46 -16.39 -1.32
CA ARG A 87 9.19 -15.23 -1.82
C ARG A 87 8.91 -15.09 -3.32
N ASP A 88 8.64 -13.87 -3.76
CA ASP A 88 8.55 -13.50 -5.18
C ASP A 88 9.36 -12.23 -5.43
N GLU A 89 9.93 -12.12 -6.63
CA GLU A 89 10.75 -10.98 -7.03
C GLU A 89 10.23 -10.43 -8.34
N LEU A 90 9.95 -9.13 -8.35
CA LEU A 90 9.44 -8.43 -9.52
C LEU A 90 10.27 -7.19 -9.77
N VAL A 91 10.89 -7.13 -10.94
CA VAL A 91 11.69 -5.99 -11.39
C VAL A 91 10.77 -4.92 -11.96
N THR A 92 10.91 -3.68 -11.51
CA THR A 92 10.18 -2.53 -12.07
C THR A 92 10.89 -2.03 -13.33
N SER A 93 10.14 -1.48 -14.28
CA SER A 93 10.78 -0.77 -15.41
C SER A 93 11.52 0.48 -14.91
N LYS A 94 12.55 0.90 -15.64
CA LYS A 94 13.19 2.21 -15.41
C LYS A 94 12.24 3.39 -15.64
N ASP A 95 11.17 3.17 -16.41
CA ASP A 95 10.12 4.15 -16.71
C ASP A 95 8.80 3.82 -15.98
N GLN A 96 8.84 3.00 -14.92
CA GLN A 96 7.64 2.51 -14.23
C GLN A 96 6.74 3.64 -13.71
N ASN A 97 7.35 4.70 -13.17
CA ASN A 97 6.70 5.92 -12.71
C ASN A 97 6.02 6.70 -13.84
N VAL A 98 6.59 6.68 -15.07
CA VAL A 98 6.02 7.34 -16.25
C VAL A 98 4.69 6.72 -16.66
N ILE A 99 4.60 5.40 -16.57
CA ILE A 99 3.36 4.66 -16.90
C ILE A 99 2.37 4.74 -15.75
N TYR A 100 2.80 4.47 -14.51
CA TYR A 100 1.88 4.40 -13.36
C TYR A 100 1.15 5.71 -13.08
N ARG A 101 1.81 6.86 -13.26
CA ARG A 101 1.17 8.19 -13.08
C ARG A 101 -0.03 8.42 -14.00
N LEU A 102 -0.11 7.73 -15.14
CA LEU A 102 -1.24 7.84 -16.07
C LEU A 102 -2.53 7.25 -15.47
N SER A 103 -2.43 6.49 -14.38
CA SER A 103 -3.58 6.02 -13.60
C SER A 103 -4.14 7.06 -12.62
N GLY A 104 -3.57 8.28 -12.55
CA GLY A 104 -4.19 9.44 -11.89
C GLY A 104 -3.29 10.22 -10.91
N ASP A 105 -2.23 9.61 -10.36
CA ASP A 105 -1.29 10.31 -9.48
C ASP A 105 -0.20 11.03 -10.28
N VAL A 106 -0.45 12.31 -10.57
CA VAL A 106 0.42 13.19 -11.35
C VAL A 106 1.44 13.97 -10.50
N ASN A 107 1.63 13.62 -9.22
CA ASN A 107 2.54 14.35 -8.33
C ASN A 107 3.97 14.44 -8.91
N PRO A 108 4.56 15.66 -9.02
CA PRO A 108 5.88 15.86 -9.60
C PRO A 108 7.01 15.12 -8.88
N LEU A 109 6.83 14.77 -7.59
CA LEU A 109 7.75 13.92 -6.82
C LEU A 109 8.16 12.64 -7.56
N HIS A 110 7.27 12.13 -8.40
CA HIS A 110 7.47 10.87 -9.11
C HIS A 110 8.00 11.04 -10.52
N ILE A 111 8.26 12.25 -11.03
CA ILE A 111 8.71 12.44 -12.42
C ILE A 111 9.72 13.56 -12.62
N ASP A 112 9.69 14.61 -11.80
CA ASP A 112 10.54 15.79 -11.91
C ASP A 112 11.76 15.66 -10.98
N PRO A 113 12.99 15.57 -11.52
CA PRO A 113 14.21 15.47 -10.72
C PRO A 113 14.45 16.64 -9.78
N GLU A 114 14.13 17.87 -10.19
CA GLU A 114 14.35 19.07 -9.36
C GLU A 114 13.36 19.07 -8.18
N PHE A 115 12.10 18.71 -8.45
CA PHE A 115 11.11 18.57 -7.38
C PHE A 115 11.48 17.45 -6.40
N ALA A 116 11.94 16.31 -6.90
CA ALA A 116 12.39 15.20 -6.05
C ALA A 116 13.56 15.61 -5.15
N LYS A 117 14.52 16.36 -5.70
CA LYS A 117 15.67 16.90 -4.96
C LYS A 117 15.25 17.89 -3.88
N LEU A 118 14.33 18.80 -4.19
CA LEU A 118 13.72 19.71 -3.20
C LEU A 118 12.99 18.96 -2.08
N ALA A 119 12.36 17.82 -2.41
CA ALA A 119 11.72 16.95 -1.45
C ALA A 119 12.69 16.05 -0.64
N GLY A 120 14.00 16.14 -0.91
CA GLY A 120 15.06 15.42 -0.19
C GLY A 120 15.41 14.05 -0.76
N PHE A 121 15.06 13.78 -2.02
CA PHE A 121 15.42 12.54 -2.72
C PHE A 121 16.45 12.79 -3.80
N GLU A 122 17.36 11.83 -4.02
CA GLU A 122 18.41 11.97 -5.05
C GLU A 122 17.86 12.06 -6.49
N ARG A 123 16.70 11.43 -6.73
CA ARG A 123 15.99 11.39 -8.02
C ARG A 123 14.52 11.03 -7.79
N PRO A 124 13.64 11.10 -8.81
CA PRO A 124 12.23 10.75 -8.66
C PRO A 124 12.04 9.33 -8.13
N ILE A 125 11.17 9.19 -7.14
CA ILE A 125 10.86 7.92 -6.49
C ILE A 125 9.62 7.28 -7.13
N LEU A 126 9.51 5.97 -7.08
CA LEU A 126 8.31 5.26 -7.50
C LEU A 126 7.16 5.55 -6.54
N HIS A 127 5.93 5.63 -7.06
CA HIS A 127 4.73 5.78 -6.24
C HIS A 127 4.61 4.63 -5.24
N GLY A 128 4.31 4.95 -3.98
CA GLY A 128 4.11 3.92 -2.95
C GLY A 128 3.01 2.92 -3.34
N LEU A 129 1.91 3.42 -3.92
CA LEU A 129 0.83 2.57 -4.43
C LEU A 129 1.22 1.72 -5.65
N CYS A 130 2.27 2.08 -6.41
CA CYS A 130 2.83 1.20 -7.43
C CYS A 130 3.56 0.02 -6.78
N THR A 131 4.42 0.29 -5.78
CA THR A 131 5.08 -0.76 -4.98
C THR A 131 4.07 -1.68 -4.30
N TYR A 132 2.99 -1.11 -3.76
CA TYR A 132 1.83 -1.86 -3.23
C TYR A 132 1.22 -2.79 -4.28
N GLY A 133 0.99 -2.29 -5.50
CA GLY A 133 0.48 -3.11 -6.61
C GLY A 133 1.41 -4.27 -6.99
N PHE A 134 2.73 -4.07 -6.97
CA PHE A 134 3.70 -5.15 -7.20
C PHE A 134 3.65 -6.22 -6.11
N ALA A 135 3.55 -5.82 -4.84
CA ALA A 135 3.37 -6.76 -3.74
C ALA A 135 2.04 -7.53 -3.84
N CYS A 136 0.95 -6.84 -4.18
CA CYS A 136 -0.35 -7.45 -4.45
C CYS A 136 -0.28 -8.50 -5.58
N ARG A 137 0.40 -8.17 -6.69
CA ARG A 137 0.61 -9.11 -7.80
C ARG A 137 1.43 -10.33 -7.37
N SER A 138 2.40 -10.17 -6.48
CA SER A 138 3.17 -11.28 -5.90
C SER A 138 2.29 -12.20 -5.05
N ILE A 139 1.40 -11.62 -4.22
CA ILE A 139 0.41 -12.37 -3.44
C ILE A 139 -0.50 -13.18 -4.38
N LEU A 140 -1.06 -12.54 -5.41
CA LEU A 140 -1.92 -13.23 -6.38
C LEU A 140 -1.21 -14.41 -7.04
N ARG A 141 0.04 -14.20 -7.51
CA ARG A 141 0.86 -15.24 -8.15
C ARG A 141 1.18 -16.41 -7.22
N LYS A 142 1.44 -16.14 -5.93
CA LYS A 142 1.99 -17.14 -5.00
C LYS A 142 0.93 -17.87 -4.19
N VAL A 143 -0.17 -17.22 -3.84
CA VAL A 143 -1.16 -17.78 -2.90
C VAL A 143 -2.61 -17.68 -3.38
N CYS A 144 -2.86 -17.08 -4.54
CA CYS A 144 -4.21 -17.03 -5.14
C CYS A 144 -4.30 -17.68 -6.52
N ASP A 145 -3.27 -18.38 -7.03
CA ASP A 145 -3.26 -18.96 -8.38
C ASP A 145 -3.57 -17.94 -9.50
N ASN A 146 -3.22 -16.68 -9.28
CA ASN A 146 -3.61 -15.51 -10.10
C ASN A 146 -5.12 -15.26 -10.23
N ASP A 147 -5.96 -15.86 -9.39
CA ASP A 147 -7.38 -15.55 -9.33
C ASP A 147 -7.61 -14.30 -8.44
N PRO A 148 -8.02 -13.15 -9.02
CA PRO A 148 -8.27 -11.93 -8.25
C PRO A 148 -9.49 -12.05 -7.33
N SER A 149 -10.43 -12.96 -7.60
CA SER A 149 -11.65 -13.17 -6.80
C SER A 149 -11.33 -13.63 -5.37
N ARG A 150 -10.15 -14.25 -5.20
CA ARG A 150 -9.65 -14.79 -3.93
C ARG A 150 -9.04 -13.73 -3.03
N LEU A 151 -8.62 -12.58 -3.52
CA LEU A 151 -8.10 -11.53 -2.62
C LEU A 151 -9.27 -10.88 -1.88
N LYS A 152 -9.24 -10.91 -0.54
CA LYS A 152 -10.26 -10.28 0.32
C LYS A 152 -9.80 -8.92 0.83
N SER A 153 -8.56 -8.84 1.30
CA SER A 153 -7.97 -7.55 1.70
C SER A 153 -6.46 -7.56 1.62
N PHE A 154 -5.88 -6.38 1.47
CA PHE A 154 -4.44 -6.18 1.58
C PHE A 154 -4.19 -4.85 2.28
N GLU A 155 -3.37 -4.86 3.32
CA GLU A 155 -2.98 -3.69 4.09
C GLU A 155 -1.47 -3.56 4.19
N VAL A 156 -0.96 -2.32 4.16
CA VAL A 156 0.48 -2.03 4.28
C VAL A 156 0.72 -0.73 5.04
N ARG A 157 1.94 -0.61 5.58
CA ARG A 157 2.60 0.65 5.87
C ARG A 157 3.73 0.89 4.88
N PHE A 158 3.83 2.10 4.33
CA PHE A 158 4.96 2.53 3.52
C PHE A 158 6.11 2.95 4.43
N SER A 159 7.19 2.18 4.41
CA SER A 159 8.32 2.32 5.36
C SER A 159 9.65 2.64 4.69
N GLY A 160 9.70 2.57 3.36
CA GLY A 160 10.90 2.88 2.59
C GLY A 160 10.55 3.35 1.19
N VAL A 161 11.60 3.58 0.41
CA VAL A 161 11.52 4.13 -0.95
C VAL A 161 11.92 3.07 -1.95
N VAL A 162 11.17 3.02 -3.05
CA VAL A 162 11.53 2.28 -4.26
C VAL A 162 11.80 3.28 -5.35
N TYR A 163 12.80 3.01 -6.17
CA TYR A 163 13.05 3.78 -7.37
C TYR A 163 12.65 2.99 -8.62
N PRO A 164 12.27 3.67 -9.73
CA PRO A 164 12.12 2.99 -11.01
C PRO A 164 13.41 2.24 -11.39
N GLY A 165 13.26 0.99 -11.82
CA GLY A 165 14.33 0.03 -12.10
C GLY A 165 14.71 -0.89 -10.93
N ASP A 166 14.21 -0.63 -9.73
CA ASP A 166 14.47 -1.48 -8.56
C ASP A 166 13.73 -2.82 -8.66
N THR A 167 14.26 -3.83 -7.95
CA THR A 167 13.57 -5.10 -7.73
C THR A 167 12.81 -5.04 -6.42
N ILE A 168 11.52 -5.38 -6.46
CA ILE A 168 10.68 -5.51 -5.27
C ILE A 168 10.64 -7.00 -4.91
N ILE A 169 11.15 -7.33 -3.74
CA ILE A 169 11.16 -8.68 -3.17
C ILE A 169 10.01 -8.74 -2.16
N THR A 170 8.99 -9.55 -2.43
CA THR A 170 7.84 -9.73 -1.53
C THR A 170 7.92 -11.08 -0.85
N GLU A 171 7.92 -11.05 0.47
CA GLU A 171 7.96 -12.21 1.37
C GLU A 171 6.61 -12.32 2.09
N GLY A 172 6.12 -13.55 2.27
CA GLY A 172 4.87 -13.81 2.98
C GLY A 172 4.96 -14.98 3.95
N TRP A 173 4.31 -14.83 5.11
CA TRP A 173 4.21 -15.83 6.16
C TRP A 173 2.74 -16.13 6.42
N LYS A 174 2.31 -17.36 6.17
CA LYS A 174 1.00 -17.86 6.58
C LYS A 174 0.96 -17.90 8.10
N VAL A 175 0.07 -17.12 8.69
CA VAL A 175 -0.10 -17.02 10.15
C VAL A 175 -1.43 -17.58 10.63
N ASP A 176 -2.38 -17.71 9.71
CA ASP A 176 -3.66 -18.35 9.94
C ASP A 176 -4.20 -18.89 8.60
N GLU A 177 -5.32 -19.59 8.66
CA GLU A 177 -6.09 -19.98 7.50
C GLU A 177 -6.54 -18.75 6.70
N GLY A 178 -6.08 -18.65 5.45
CA GLY A 178 -6.39 -17.51 4.58
C GLY A 178 -5.71 -16.19 4.96
N LYS A 179 -4.79 -16.16 5.94
CA LYS A 179 -4.09 -14.94 6.37
C LYS A 179 -2.58 -15.04 6.25
N TYR A 180 -1.99 -14.05 5.58
CA TYR A 180 -0.56 -13.92 5.41
C TYR A 180 -0.06 -12.58 5.95
N ILE A 181 0.98 -12.59 6.78
CA ILE A 181 1.78 -11.40 7.03
C ILE A 181 2.71 -11.22 5.84
N ILE A 182 2.87 -9.97 5.39
CA ILE A 182 3.63 -9.60 4.20
C ILE A 182 4.73 -8.62 4.58
N ARG A 183 5.88 -8.73 3.91
CA ARG A 183 6.94 -7.73 3.95
C ARG A 183 7.51 -7.59 2.55
N SER A 184 7.75 -6.35 2.11
CA SER A 184 8.47 -6.11 0.87
C SER A 184 9.77 -5.37 1.12
N LYS A 185 10.83 -5.80 0.43
CA LYS A 185 12.16 -5.18 0.45
C LYS A 185 12.55 -4.75 -0.97
N ASN A 186 13.46 -3.80 -1.09
CA ASN A 186 14.16 -3.56 -2.35
C ASN A 186 15.38 -4.49 -2.50
N GLN A 187 16.09 -4.41 -3.62
CA GLN A 187 17.28 -5.23 -3.89
C GLN A 187 18.46 -5.00 -2.95
N ARG A 188 18.47 -3.90 -2.17
CA ARG A 188 19.50 -3.63 -1.15
C ARG A 188 19.14 -4.22 0.21
N GLY A 189 17.95 -4.81 0.34
CA GLY A 189 17.43 -5.34 1.59
C GLY A 189 16.67 -4.33 2.44
N ASP A 190 16.52 -3.08 1.99
CA ASP A 190 15.75 -2.06 2.71
C ASP A 190 14.27 -2.44 2.71
N VAL A 191 13.61 -2.40 3.87
CA VAL A 191 12.16 -2.65 3.97
C VAL A 191 11.39 -1.46 3.39
N VAL A 192 10.57 -1.72 2.37
CA VAL A 192 9.78 -0.70 1.68
C VAL A 192 8.29 -0.77 2.03
N LEU A 193 7.77 -1.99 2.28
CA LEU A 193 6.43 -2.22 2.85
C LEU A 193 6.58 -3.04 4.13
N SER A 194 6.03 -2.52 5.23
CA SER A 194 6.03 -3.18 6.55
C SER A 194 4.61 -3.23 7.12
N ASN A 195 4.47 -3.91 8.27
CA ASN A 195 3.20 -3.99 9.01
C ASN A 195 2.04 -4.40 8.10
N ALA A 196 2.32 -5.29 7.17
CA ALA A 196 1.44 -5.60 6.06
C ALA A 196 0.82 -6.98 6.25
N ALA A 197 -0.43 -7.12 5.81
CA ALA A 197 -1.13 -8.40 5.83
C ALA A 197 -2.08 -8.51 4.64
N ALA A 198 -2.22 -9.73 4.13
CA ALA A 198 -3.19 -10.08 3.11
C ALA A 198 -4.15 -11.14 3.68
N GLU A 199 -5.44 -10.95 3.41
CA GLU A 199 -6.46 -11.97 3.63
C GLU A 199 -6.97 -12.47 2.28
N ILE A 200 -7.10 -13.78 2.14
CA ILE A 200 -7.57 -14.45 0.93
C ILE A 200 -8.75 -15.39 1.23
N LYS A 201 -9.61 -15.61 0.25
CA LYS A 201 -10.64 -16.65 0.24
C LYS A 201 -10.00 -17.98 -0.16
N GLN A 202 -10.50 -19.06 0.42
CA GLN A 202 -10.09 -20.41 0.05
C GLN A 202 -10.70 -20.83 -1.28
#